data_AF-A0A6B8M4M2-F1
#
_entry.id   AF-A0A6B8M4M2-F1
#
_cell.length_a   1.000
_cell.length_b   1.000
_cell.length_c   1.000
_cell.angle_alpha   90.00
_cell.angle_beta   90.00
_cell.angle_gamma   90.00
#
_symmetry.space_group_name_H-M   'P 1'
#
loop_
_entity.id
_entity.type
_entity.pdbx_description
1 polymer ?
#
loop_
_entity_poly.entity_id
_entity_poly.type
_entity_poly.pdbx_seq_one_letter_code
_entity_poly.pdbx_strand_id
1 'polypeptide(L)'
;MQASFGWTLLSRDALRRAEKQLRDAADGVRDEVGFLALHQAYADRFFPGTSVLHTRLRYVLFVPWLYEKVTQQRDRHHISAAVENQEIILARRLKKAKEFGVIGGRSLPKPTTQPPTLVYWSALSAWRILRPNASGTIPSRQTVHRIIARQAVRPQMHDDDRQLLVEDEALFYSVPKPPPAWHDHEQRLDFQLATGEKRFLRNCFLSVARPDSGGSPSLLARLVEHNVEVTDRLELWSPIVKAAADHADREALLRAKQAAALSAIGRGVYAALVETLREEHDGLPTDELHRKNLKDVCDKFANDALALDIDGVSFDATLIPGGILGVLRETQAWLRNQTKSLNGLYDVYQTAESHRKGRRARLTKSLAGREKRAEWLPDQHPLAAPLHYRWGNVRQLLMDLQETP
;
A
#
# COMPACT_ATOMS: atom_id res chain seq x y z
N MET A 1 34.78 1.66 -24.55
CA MET A 1 34.31 2.69 -23.61
C MET A 1 32.79 2.58 -23.49
N GLN A 2 32.33 1.85 -22.47
CA GLN A 2 30.90 1.67 -22.18
C GLN A 2 30.43 2.84 -21.31
N ALA A 3 29.43 3.58 -21.79
CA ALA A 3 28.80 4.66 -21.03
C ALA A 3 27.73 4.06 -20.10
N SER A 4 28.02 4.11 -18.81
CA SER A 4 27.09 3.88 -17.70
C SER A 4 26.07 5.02 -17.67
N PHE A 5 24.82 4.77 -18.07
CA PHE A 5 23.70 5.67 -17.83
C PHE A 5 22.93 5.21 -16.58
N GLY A 6 23.36 5.74 -15.43
CA GLY A 6 22.52 5.91 -14.26
C GLY A 6 21.81 7.27 -14.29
N TRP A 7 20.81 7.43 -13.43
CA TRP A 7 20.02 8.65 -13.14
C TRP A 7 18.89 8.90 -14.16
N THR A 8 17.60 9.09 -13.81
CA THR A 8 16.95 9.50 -12.56
C THR A 8 15.45 9.20 -12.71
N LEU A 9 14.91 8.27 -11.92
CA LEU A 9 13.46 8.13 -11.73
C LEU A 9 12.93 9.40 -11.05
N LEU A 10 11.73 9.87 -11.41
CA LEU A 10 10.94 10.71 -10.50
C LEU A 10 11.00 10.13 -9.09
N SER A 11 11.33 10.97 -8.09
CA SER A 11 11.71 10.44 -6.79
C SER A 11 10.57 9.59 -6.22
N ARG A 12 10.92 8.35 -5.87
CA ARG A 12 10.08 7.41 -5.11
C ARG A 12 9.41 8.12 -3.92
N ASP A 13 10.03 9.16 -3.38
CA ASP A 13 9.54 9.97 -2.27
C ASP A 13 8.27 10.77 -2.59
N ALA A 14 7.98 11.12 -3.84
CA ALA A 14 6.71 11.76 -4.21
C ALA A 14 5.54 10.75 -4.12
N LEU A 15 5.74 9.54 -4.64
CA LEU A 15 4.78 8.44 -4.54
C LEU A 15 4.61 7.98 -3.08
N ARG A 16 5.71 7.86 -2.32
CA ARG A 16 5.65 7.54 -0.89
C ARG A 16 4.92 8.60 -0.08
N ARG A 17 5.11 9.89 -0.39
CA ARG A 17 4.40 10.98 0.31
C ARG A 17 2.90 10.93 0.05
N ALA A 18 2.49 10.67 -1.20
CA ALA A 18 1.09 10.48 -1.54
C ALA A 18 0.48 9.25 -0.84
N GLU A 19 1.18 8.12 -0.82
CA GLU A 19 0.72 6.92 -0.10
C GLU A 19 0.69 7.12 1.42
N LYS A 20 1.66 7.83 2.00
CA LYS A 20 1.71 8.14 3.43
C LYS A 20 0.52 8.99 3.86
N GLN A 21 0.13 9.99 3.06
CA GLN A 21 -1.06 10.82 3.34
C GLN A 21 -2.38 10.04 3.25
N LEU A 22 -2.44 8.98 2.45
CA LEU A 22 -3.64 8.16 2.27
C LEU A 22 -3.79 7.06 3.33
N ARG A 23 -2.70 6.63 3.96
CA ARG A 23 -2.68 5.51 4.93
C ARG A 23 -3.18 5.88 6.33
N ASP A 24 -3.10 7.15 6.72
CA ASP A 24 -3.59 7.60 8.04
C ASP A 24 -5.10 7.33 8.27
N ALA A 25 -5.84 6.95 7.21
CA ALA A 25 -7.29 6.73 7.22
C ALA A 25 -7.76 5.26 7.07
N ALA A 26 -6.88 4.27 6.88
CA ALA A 26 -7.31 2.87 6.66
C ALA A 26 -6.72 1.88 7.68
N ASP A 27 -7.65 1.23 8.40
CA ASP A 27 -7.55 0.05 9.28
C ASP A 27 -6.17 -0.47 9.71
N GLY A 28 -5.96 -0.45 11.03
CA GLY A 28 -5.14 -1.41 11.78
C GLY A 28 -3.65 -1.10 11.93
N VAL A 29 -3.08 -0.16 11.17
CA VAL A 29 -1.67 0.23 11.33
C VAL A 29 -1.56 1.73 11.60
N ARG A 30 -1.80 2.13 12.85
CA ARG A 30 -1.39 3.46 13.32
C ARG A 30 0.13 3.49 13.41
N ASP A 31 0.75 4.36 12.61
CA ASP A 31 2.21 4.52 12.61
C ASP A 31 2.65 5.43 13.75
N GLU A 32 2.83 4.83 14.92
CA GLU A 32 3.13 5.59 16.14
C GLU A 32 4.59 5.95 16.26
N VAL A 33 5.46 4.95 16.14
CA VAL A 33 6.91 5.09 16.34
C VAL A 33 7.67 5.09 15.01
N GLY A 34 7.08 4.52 13.94
CA GLY A 34 7.71 4.45 12.62
C GLY A 34 7.80 3.06 12.00
N PHE A 35 7.22 2.03 12.64
CA PHE A 35 7.20 0.66 12.11
C PHE A 35 6.53 0.53 10.74
N LEU A 36 5.72 1.51 10.31
CA LEU A 36 5.17 1.50 8.95
C LEU A 36 6.26 1.63 7.87
N ALA A 37 7.44 2.18 8.19
CA ALA A 37 8.56 2.22 7.25
C ALA A 37 9.04 0.80 6.88
N LEU A 38 9.12 -0.10 7.86
CA LEU A 38 9.44 -1.52 7.64
C LEU A 38 8.35 -2.19 6.80
N HIS A 39 7.08 -1.93 7.13
CA HIS A 39 5.95 -2.44 6.37
C HIS A 39 6.03 -2.03 4.91
N GLN A 40 6.28 -0.75 4.66
CA GLN A 40 6.37 -0.22 3.30
C GLN A 40 7.55 -0.82 2.55
N ALA A 41 8.74 -0.86 3.15
CA ALA A 41 9.94 -1.31 2.46
C ALA A 41 9.86 -2.78 2.03
N TYR A 42 9.44 -3.68 2.93
CA TYR A 42 9.27 -5.09 2.58
C TYR A 42 8.08 -5.32 1.62
N ALA A 43 6.96 -4.61 1.81
CA ALA A 43 5.84 -4.73 0.88
C ALA A 43 6.19 -4.22 -0.53
N ASP A 44 6.95 -3.13 -0.65
CA ASP A 44 7.39 -2.60 -1.95
C ASP A 44 8.45 -3.50 -2.59
N ARG A 45 9.26 -4.20 -1.79
CA ARG A 45 10.19 -5.22 -2.29
C ARG A 45 9.45 -6.42 -2.89
N PHE A 46 8.52 -7.00 -2.13
CA PHE A 46 7.86 -8.26 -2.51
C PHE A 46 6.71 -8.06 -3.49
N PHE A 47 5.93 -6.99 -3.29
CA PHE A 47 4.68 -6.74 -3.99
C PHE A 47 4.61 -5.30 -4.55
N PRO A 48 5.53 -4.93 -5.47
CA PRO A 48 5.59 -3.58 -6.01
C PRO A 48 4.24 -3.13 -6.60
N GLY A 49 3.86 -1.88 -6.32
CA GLY A 49 2.62 -1.27 -6.81
C GLY A 49 1.35 -1.67 -6.07
N THR A 50 1.43 -2.51 -5.04
CA THR A 50 0.25 -2.87 -4.24
C THR A 50 -0.02 -1.86 -3.13
N SER A 51 -1.26 -1.74 -2.68
CA SER A 51 -1.64 -0.82 -1.59
C SER A 51 -2.53 -1.52 -0.58
N VAL A 52 -2.49 -1.07 0.68
CA VAL A 52 -3.46 -1.50 1.72
C VAL A 52 -4.89 -1.09 1.39
N LEU A 53 -5.07 -0.14 0.47
CA LEU A 53 -6.36 0.33 -0.01
C LEU A 53 -6.89 -0.50 -1.19
N HIS A 54 -6.09 -1.41 -1.76
CA HIS A 54 -6.57 -2.30 -2.83
C HIS A 54 -7.61 -3.27 -2.28
N THR A 55 -8.69 -3.43 -3.03
CA THR A 55 -9.81 -4.30 -2.68
C THR A 55 -9.97 -5.45 -3.67
N ARG A 56 -10.07 -5.16 -4.98
CA ARG A 56 -10.36 -6.12 -6.06
C ARG A 56 -9.53 -5.83 -7.31
N LEU A 57 -9.04 -6.86 -7.97
CA LEU A 57 -8.07 -6.73 -9.07
C LEU A 57 -8.65 -6.01 -10.30
N ARG A 58 -9.94 -6.24 -10.62
CA ARG A 58 -10.58 -5.65 -11.81
C ARG A 58 -10.64 -4.11 -11.81
N TYR A 59 -10.43 -3.45 -10.66
CA TYR A 59 -10.27 -1.99 -10.62
C TYR A 59 -9.13 -1.47 -11.49
N VAL A 60 -8.10 -2.29 -11.71
CA VAL A 60 -6.95 -1.96 -12.57
C VAL A 60 -7.35 -1.85 -14.03
N LEU A 61 -8.48 -2.44 -14.43
CA LEU A 61 -9.09 -2.27 -15.75
C LEU A 61 -10.16 -1.17 -15.75
N PHE A 62 -10.95 -1.08 -14.67
CA PHE A 62 -11.93 -0.01 -14.54
C PHE A 62 -11.28 1.38 -14.64
N VAL A 63 -10.12 1.60 -14.02
CA VAL A 63 -9.47 2.92 -14.04
C VAL A 63 -9.13 3.39 -15.46
N PRO A 64 -8.39 2.62 -16.29
CA PRO A 64 -8.20 2.95 -17.70
C PRO A 64 -9.52 3.19 -18.46
N TRP A 65 -10.54 2.34 -18.29
CA TRP A 65 -11.82 2.51 -18.98
C TRP A 65 -12.58 3.76 -18.56
N LEU A 66 -12.47 4.20 -17.31
CA LEU A 66 -13.03 5.48 -16.84
C LEU A 66 -12.38 6.65 -17.58
N TYR A 67 -11.06 6.64 -17.71
CA TYR A 67 -10.32 7.67 -18.43
C TYR A 67 -10.62 7.66 -19.92
N GLU A 68 -10.70 6.48 -20.55
CA GLU A 68 -11.10 6.32 -21.94
C GLU A 68 -12.50 6.93 -22.18
N LYS A 69 -13.46 6.60 -21.30
CA LYS A 69 -14.82 7.15 -21.39
C LYS A 69 -14.84 8.68 -21.25
N VAL A 70 -14.05 9.26 -20.35
CA VAL A 70 -13.94 10.72 -20.19
C VAL A 70 -13.27 11.35 -21.42
N THR A 71 -12.25 10.71 -21.99
CA THR A 71 -11.59 11.24 -23.21
C THR A 71 -12.52 11.22 -24.42
N GLN A 72 -13.51 10.33 -24.49
CA GLN A 72 -14.49 10.29 -25.58
C GLN A 72 -15.63 11.32 -25.43
N GLN A 73 -15.76 11.98 -24.28
CA GLN A 73 -16.78 13.02 -24.07
C GLN A 73 -16.43 14.31 -24.82
N ARG A 74 -17.46 15.02 -25.29
CA ARG A 74 -17.33 16.29 -26.04
C ARG A 74 -16.94 17.46 -25.15
N ASP A 75 -17.46 17.52 -23.92
CA ASP A 75 -17.10 18.54 -22.94
C ASP A 75 -15.95 18.05 -22.05
N ARG A 76 -14.77 18.63 -22.27
CA ARG A 76 -13.51 18.22 -21.63
C ARG A 76 -12.92 19.33 -20.75
N HIS A 77 -13.68 20.38 -20.44
CA HIS A 77 -13.18 21.53 -19.65
C HIS A 77 -13.00 21.21 -18.16
N HIS A 78 -13.69 20.19 -17.63
CA HIS A 78 -13.63 19.78 -16.23
C HIS A 78 -13.31 18.29 -16.04
N ILE A 79 -12.13 17.86 -16.53
CA ILE A 79 -11.69 16.45 -16.48
C ILE A 79 -11.77 15.84 -15.07
N SER A 80 -11.38 16.58 -14.03
CA SER A 80 -11.44 16.06 -12.66
C SER A 80 -12.87 15.75 -12.22
N ALA A 81 -13.82 16.63 -12.51
CA ALA A 81 -15.23 16.43 -12.16
C ALA A 81 -15.86 15.32 -13.01
N ALA A 82 -15.50 15.23 -14.29
CA ALA A 82 -15.96 14.17 -15.18
C ALA A 82 -15.50 12.78 -14.70
N VAL A 83 -14.22 12.65 -14.33
CA VAL A 83 -13.66 11.41 -13.76
C VAL A 83 -14.35 11.07 -12.44
N GLU A 84 -14.49 12.04 -11.53
CA GLU A 84 -15.15 11.84 -10.23
C GLU A 84 -16.60 11.37 -10.40
N ASN A 85 -17.36 11.94 -11.34
CA ASN A 85 -18.71 11.50 -11.64
C ASN A 85 -18.74 10.05 -12.17
N GLN A 86 -17.80 9.66 -13.04
CA GLN A 86 -17.70 8.28 -13.50
C GLN A 86 -17.32 7.31 -12.36
N GLU A 87 -16.50 7.74 -11.40
CA GLU A 87 -16.18 6.96 -10.19
C GLU A 87 -17.41 6.75 -9.29
N ILE A 88 -18.24 7.78 -9.11
CA ILE A 88 -19.52 7.69 -8.37
C ILE A 88 -20.47 6.72 -9.07
N ILE A 89 -20.58 6.80 -10.40
CA ILE A 89 -21.41 5.89 -11.20
C ILE A 89 -20.92 4.45 -11.05
N LEU A 90 -19.62 4.20 -11.18
CA LEU A 90 -19.03 2.88 -11.01
C LEU A 90 -19.34 2.31 -9.62
N ALA A 91 -19.11 3.09 -8.56
CA ALA A 91 -19.40 2.68 -7.19
C ALA A 91 -20.89 2.35 -7.00
N ARG A 92 -21.80 3.16 -7.56
CA ARG A 92 -23.26 2.92 -7.49
C ARG A 92 -23.63 1.62 -8.19
N ARG A 93 -23.11 1.37 -9.39
CA ARG A 93 -23.38 0.15 -10.17
C ARG A 93 -22.91 -1.11 -9.44
N LEU A 94 -21.68 -1.10 -8.90
CA LEU A 94 -21.13 -2.23 -8.14
C LEU A 94 -21.90 -2.45 -6.82
N LYS A 95 -22.37 -1.38 -6.15
CA LYS A 95 -23.21 -1.52 -4.95
C LYS A 95 -24.60 -2.08 -5.27
N LYS A 96 -25.24 -1.65 -6.38
CA LYS A 96 -26.51 -2.22 -6.88
C LYS A 96 -26.35 -3.72 -7.16
N ALA A 97 -25.20 -4.12 -7.70
CA ALA A 97 -24.83 -5.51 -7.93
C ALA A 97 -24.47 -6.32 -6.67
N LYS A 98 -24.51 -5.70 -5.47
CA LYS A 98 -24.15 -6.31 -4.17
C LYS A 98 -22.72 -6.85 -4.12
N GLU A 99 -21.80 -6.25 -4.88
CA GLU A 99 -20.40 -6.66 -4.89
C GLU A 99 -19.71 -6.29 -3.57
N PHE A 100 -18.74 -7.11 -3.16
CA PHE A 100 -17.87 -6.84 -2.01
C PHE A 100 -16.58 -6.14 -2.45
N GLY A 101 -16.05 -5.25 -1.60
CA GLY A 101 -14.83 -4.49 -1.90
C GLY A 101 -15.05 -3.23 -2.73
N VAL A 102 -16.28 -2.69 -2.77
CA VAL A 102 -16.59 -1.49 -3.56
C VAL A 102 -16.02 -0.22 -2.93
N ILE A 103 -15.00 0.34 -3.58
CA ILE A 103 -14.40 1.64 -3.23
C ILE A 103 -15.41 2.76 -3.48
N GLY A 104 -15.56 3.66 -2.50
CA GLY A 104 -16.52 4.77 -2.53
C GLY A 104 -17.97 4.37 -2.22
N GLY A 105 -18.27 3.08 -2.08
CA GLY A 105 -19.65 2.60 -1.88
C GLY A 105 -20.32 3.07 -0.58
N ARG A 106 -19.54 3.40 0.47
CA ARG A 106 -20.06 3.96 1.74
C ARG A 106 -20.25 5.49 1.70
N SER A 107 -19.62 6.17 0.75
CA SER A 107 -19.66 7.64 0.63
C SER A 107 -20.78 8.13 -0.28
N LEU A 108 -21.44 7.23 -1.02
CA LEU A 108 -22.50 7.58 -1.97
C LEU A 108 -23.63 8.39 -1.30
N PRO A 109 -24.19 9.41 -1.99
CA PRO A 109 -23.88 9.83 -3.36
C PRO A 109 -22.67 10.76 -3.48
N LYS A 110 -21.99 11.11 -2.37
CA LYS A 110 -20.83 11.99 -2.36
C LYS A 110 -19.57 11.26 -2.88
N PRO A 111 -18.61 12.00 -3.46
CA PRO A 111 -17.31 11.43 -3.82
C PRO A 111 -16.56 10.95 -2.58
N THR A 112 -15.76 9.89 -2.75
CA THR A 112 -14.83 9.44 -1.72
C THR A 112 -13.50 10.18 -1.84
N THR A 113 -12.83 10.41 -0.71
CA THR A 113 -11.48 11.01 -0.69
C THR A 113 -10.41 10.06 -1.23
N GLN A 114 -10.71 8.76 -1.36
CA GLN A 114 -9.80 7.72 -1.83
C GLN A 114 -10.42 6.95 -3.00
N PRO A 115 -10.63 7.61 -4.15
CA PRO A 115 -11.35 6.98 -5.25
C PRO A 115 -10.43 5.99 -6.01
N PRO A 116 -10.98 5.08 -6.83
CA PRO A 116 -10.20 4.06 -7.51
C PRO A 116 -9.04 4.61 -8.34
N THR A 117 -9.22 5.76 -9.01
CA THR A 117 -8.18 6.40 -9.82
C THR A 117 -7.00 6.92 -8.99
N LEU A 118 -7.18 7.12 -7.69
CA LEU A 118 -6.10 7.43 -6.76
C LEU A 118 -5.48 6.17 -6.17
N VAL A 119 -6.34 5.26 -5.71
CA VAL A 119 -5.95 4.04 -4.97
C VAL A 119 -5.08 3.10 -5.81
N TYR A 120 -5.39 2.93 -7.10
CA TYR A 120 -4.67 2.02 -8.00
C TYR A 120 -3.60 2.70 -8.85
N TRP A 121 -3.31 4.00 -8.65
CA TRP A 121 -2.37 4.71 -9.53
C TRP A 121 -0.95 4.13 -9.48
N SER A 122 -0.48 3.75 -8.28
CA SER A 122 0.83 3.10 -8.12
C SER A 122 0.86 1.71 -8.76
N ALA A 123 -0.26 1.00 -8.78
CA ALA A 123 -0.42 -0.28 -9.48
C ALA A 123 -0.29 -0.12 -10.99
N LEU A 124 -1.01 0.85 -11.57
CA LEU A 124 -0.95 1.12 -13.01
C LEU A 124 0.45 1.46 -13.48
N SER A 125 1.23 2.17 -12.64
CA SER A 125 2.64 2.44 -12.86
C SER A 125 3.50 1.17 -12.78
N ALA A 126 3.50 0.51 -11.63
CA ALA A 126 4.39 -0.61 -11.34
C ALA A 126 4.13 -1.84 -12.23
N TRP A 127 2.88 -2.03 -12.66
CA TRP A 127 2.45 -3.17 -13.47
C TRP A 127 2.44 -2.84 -14.98
N ARG A 128 3.05 -1.70 -15.36
CA ARG A 128 3.25 -1.26 -16.75
C ARG A 128 1.94 -1.18 -17.54
N ILE A 129 0.91 -0.61 -16.93
CA ILE A 129 -0.38 -0.34 -17.58
C ILE A 129 -0.44 1.12 -18.01
N LEU A 130 0.04 2.03 -17.15
CA LEU A 130 0.22 3.44 -17.46
C LEU A 130 1.51 3.65 -18.25
N ARG A 131 1.44 4.36 -19.37
CA ARG A 131 2.63 4.65 -20.17
C ARG A 131 3.50 5.73 -19.50
N PRO A 132 4.83 5.61 -19.57
CA PRO A 132 5.69 6.75 -19.28
C PRO A 132 5.47 7.83 -20.34
N ASN A 133 5.72 9.08 -19.96
CA ASN A 133 5.79 10.19 -20.91
C ASN A 133 7.07 10.09 -21.77
N ALA A 134 7.24 11.02 -22.71
CA ALA A 134 8.43 11.10 -23.57
C ALA A 134 9.78 11.18 -22.81
N SER A 135 9.79 11.61 -21.54
CA SER A 135 10.98 11.62 -20.70
C SER A 135 11.18 10.33 -19.88
N GLY A 136 10.52 9.23 -20.26
CA GLY A 136 10.60 7.93 -19.58
C GLY A 136 9.96 7.92 -18.18
N THR A 137 9.18 8.95 -17.87
CA THR A 137 8.68 9.24 -16.53
C THR A 137 7.19 8.94 -16.44
N ILE A 138 6.78 8.21 -15.40
CA ILE A 138 5.35 7.91 -15.20
C ILE A 138 4.60 9.19 -14.78
N PRO A 139 3.55 9.61 -15.53
CA PRO A 139 2.82 10.82 -15.23
C PRO A 139 1.99 10.69 -13.94
N SER A 140 1.87 11.80 -13.20
CA SER A 140 0.93 11.88 -12.08
C SER A 140 -0.52 11.93 -12.57
N ARG A 141 -1.49 11.60 -11.71
CA ARG A 141 -2.93 11.74 -12.00
C ARG A 141 -3.30 13.13 -12.50
N GLN A 142 -2.76 14.17 -11.85
CA GLN A 142 -2.99 15.57 -12.24
C GLN A 142 -2.35 15.90 -13.60
N THR A 143 -1.17 15.33 -13.88
CA THR A 143 -0.52 15.46 -15.20
C THR A 143 -1.39 14.84 -16.29
N VAL A 144 -1.96 13.65 -16.05
CA VAL A 144 -2.89 13.00 -16.99
C VAL A 144 -4.13 13.85 -17.22
N HIS A 145 -4.73 14.42 -16.17
CA HIS A 145 -5.86 15.34 -16.32
C HIS A 145 -5.52 16.54 -17.21
N ARG A 146 -4.32 17.10 -17.06
CA ARG A 146 -3.83 18.20 -17.90
C ARG A 146 -3.59 17.79 -19.35
N ILE A 147 -3.10 16.57 -19.59
CA ILE A 147 -2.90 16.03 -20.95
C ILE A 147 -4.26 15.92 -21.65
N ILE A 148 -5.25 15.30 -21.02
CA ILE A 148 -6.59 15.13 -21.58
C ILE A 148 -7.25 16.49 -21.85
N ALA A 149 -7.15 17.43 -20.91
CA ALA A 149 -7.68 18.78 -21.09
C ALA A 149 -7.03 19.54 -22.26
N ARG A 150 -5.74 19.30 -22.54
CA ARG A 150 -5.05 19.90 -23.70
C ARG A 150 -5.45 19.26 -25.03
N GLN A 151 -5.63 17.94 -25.05
CA GLN A 151 -6.11 17.21 -26.24
C GLN A 151 -7.52 17.64 -26.65
N ALA A 152 -8.34 18.12 -25.70
CA ALA A 152 -9.64 18.71 -25.99
C ALA A 152 -9.59 19.99 -26.85
N VAL A 153 -8.53 20.79 -26.69
CA VAL A 153 -8.45 22.13 -27.26
C VAL A 153 -7.78 22.12 -28.63
N ARG A 154 -7.07 21.05 -28.99
CA ARG A 154 -6.47 20.91 -30.31
C ARG A 154 -7.55 20.61 -31.35
N PRO A 155 -7.71 21.42 -32.42
CA PRO A 155 -8.53 21.01 -33.54
C PRO A 155 -7.97 19.70 -34.08
N GLN A 156 -8.80 18.67 -34.18
CA GLN A 156 -8.45 17.43 -34.87
C GLN A 156 -8.16 17.82 -36.32
N MET A 157 -6.87 17.96 -36.67
CA MET A 157 -6.45 18.18 -38.03
C MET A 157 -6.65 16.86 -38.77
N HIS A 158 -7.62 16.88 -39.68
CA HIS A 158 -7.90 15.76 -40.55
C HIS A 158 -7.18 16.01 -41.87
N ASP A 159 -6.55 14.99 -42.43
CA ASP A 159 -6.13 14.98 -43.83
C ASP A 159 -7.36 15.00 -44.75
N ASP A 160 -7.18 15.25 -46.04
CA ASP A 160 -8.23 15.25 -47.07
C ASP A 160 -9.00 13.91 -47.13
N ASP A 161 -8.39 12.82 -46.63
CA ASP A 161 -8.99 11.49 -46.45
C ASP A 161 -9.71 11.27 -45.10
N ARG A 162 -9.93 12.34 -44.31
CA ARG A 162 -10.50 12.30 -42.95
C ARG A 162 -9.72 11.44 -41.93
N GLN A 163 -8.43 11.19 -42.17
CA GLN A 163 -7.55 10.57 -41.17
C GLN A 163 -6.94 11.63 -40.25
N LEU A 164 -6.82 11.33 -38.96
CA LEU A 164 -6.18 12.22 -37.99
C LEU A 164 -4.68 12.33 -38.29
N LEU A 165 -4.19 13.55 -38.53
CA LEU A 165 -2.78 13.82 -38.86
C LEU A 165 -1.83 13.62 -37.66
N VAL A 166 -2.37 13.55 -36.44
CA VAL A 166 -1.62 13.25 -35.21
C VAL A 166 -2.44 12.27 -34.38
N GLU A 167 -2.01 11.01 -34.33
CA GLU A 167 -2.50 10.09 -33.29
C GLU A 167 -1.93 10.56 -31.95
N ASP A 168 -2.81 11.04 -31.07
CA ASP A 168 -2.45 11.30 -29.69
C ASP A 168 -1.95 9.99 -29.04
N GLU A 169 -0.74 10.03 -28.47
CA GLU A 169 -0.18 8.87 -27.78
C GLU A 169 -1.13 8.39 -26.67
N ALA A 170 -1.53 7.11 -26.74
CA ALA A 170 -2.45 6.52 -25.78
C ALA A 170 -1.86 6.57 -24.36
N LEU A 171 -2.63 7.07 -23.39
CA LEU A 171 -2.21 7.19 -21.98
C LEU A 171 -1.84 5.84 -21.33
N PHE A 172 -2.53 4.78 -21.75
CA PHE A 172 -2.34 3.42 -21.24
C PHE A 172 -1.78 2.53 -22.34
N TYR A 173 -1.06 1.46 -21.96
CA TYR A 173 -0.80 0.36 -22.88
C TYR A 173 -2.12 -0.33 -23.26
N SER A 174 -2.11 -1.17 -24.30
CA SER A 174 -3.32 -1.81 -24.81
C SER A 174 -3.96 -2.69 -23.73
N VAL A 175 -4.92 -2.13 -22.99
CA VAL A 175 -5.75 -2.82 -22.02
C VAL A 175 -6.88 -3.56 -22.75
N PRO A 176 -7.37 -4.69 -22.21
CA PRO A 176 -8.56 -5.36 -22.73
C PRO A 176 -9.72 -4.38 -22.88
N LYS A 177 -10.51 -4.54 -23.95
CA LYS A 177 -11.73 -3.74 -24.14
C LYS A 177 -12.70 -3.98 -22.99
N PRO A 178 -13.45 -2.96 -22.54
CA PRO A 178 -14.46 -3.14 -21.53
C PRO A 178 -15.55 -4.13 -21.98
N PRO A 179 -16.20 -4.86 -21.07
CA PRO A 179 -17.32 -5.73 -21.40
C PRO A 179 -18.51 -4.90 -21.93
N PRO A 180 -19.45 -5.48 -22.71
CA PRO A 180 -20.63 -4.76 -23.23
C PRO A 180 -21.42 -4.03 -22.14
N ALA A 181 -21.54 -4.64 -20.95
CA ALA A 181 -22.17 -4.06 -19.78
C ALA A 181 -21.56 -2.72 -19.36
N TRP A 182 -20.30 -2.42 -19.68
CA TRP A 182 -19.67 -1.14 -19.35
C TRP A 182 -20.41 0.06 -19.94
N HIS A 183 -20.96 -0.09 -21.15
CA HIS A 183 -21.64 0.98 -21.88
C HIS A 183 -23.12 1.15 -21.51
N ASP A 184 -23.73 0.13 -20.91
CA ASP A 184 -25.13 0.14 -20.47
C ASP A 184 -25.21 0.26 -18.94
N HIS A 185 -25.75 1.38 -18.44
CA HIS A 185 -25.82 1.67 -17.01
C HIS A 185 -26.80 0.75 -16.24
N GLU A 186 -27.74 0.10 -16.93
CA GLU A 186 -28.68 -0.83 -16.31
C GLU A 186 -28.10 -2.25 -16.17
N GLN A 187 -27.10 -2.60 -16.99
CA GLN A 187 -26.43 -3.88 -16.89
C GLN A 187 -25.53 -3.97 -15.64
N ARG A 188 -25.47 -5.18 -15.09
CA ARG A 188 -24.64 -5.52 -13.93
C ARG A 188 -23.16 -5.41 -14.29
N LEU A 189 -22.39 -4.76 -13.40
CA LEU A 189 -20.94 -4.87 -13.36
C LEU A 189 -20.54 -5.61 -12.09
N ASP A 190 -19.50 -6.42 -12.19
CA ASP A 190 -18.95 -7.23 -11.10
C ASP A 190 -17.41 -7.22 -11.15
N PHE A 191 -16.78 -7.88 -10.17
CA PHE A 191 -15.33 -8.02 -10.11
C PHE A 191 -14.79 -9.28 -10.80
N GLN A 192 -15.64 -10.09 -11.44
CA GLN A 192 -15.20 -11.32 -12.10
C GLN A 192 -14.42 -11.00 -13.38
N LEU A 193 -13.20 -11.51 -13.47
CA LEU A 193 -12.34 -11.28 -14.63
C LEU A 193 -12.69 -12.24 -15.76
N ALA A 194 -12.87 -11.71 -16.97
CA ALA A 194 -12.97 -12.53 -18.18
C ALA A 194 -11.62 -13.19 -18.53
N THR A 195 -11.61 -14.26 -19.31
CA THR A 195 -10.37 -15.01 -19.66
C THR A 195 -9.29 -14.11 -20.28
N GLY A 196 -9.67 -13.18 -21.17
CA GLY A 196 -8.75 -12.22 -21.77
C GLY A 196 -8.20 -11.20 -20.76
N GLU A 197 -9.04 -10.77 -19.80
CA GLU A 197 -8.65 -9.88 -18.71
C GLU A 197 -7.65 -10.57 -17.76
N LYS A 198 -7.90 -11.83 -17.39
CA LYS A 198 -6.98 -12.66 -16.58
C LYS A 198 -5.63 -12.81 -17.26
N ARG A 199 -5.62 -13.17 -18.55
CA ARG A 199 -4.37 -13.31 -19.33
C ARG A 199 -3.56 -12.01 -19.36
N PHE A 200 -4.23 -10.89 -19.60
CA PHE A 200 -3.58 -9.57 -19.59
C PHE A 200 -2.97 -9.25 -18.22
N LEU A 201 -3.75 -9.39 -17.15
CA LEU A 201 -3.29 -9.07 -15.78
C LEU A 201 -2.20 -10.04 -15.29
N ARG A 202 -2.25 -11.32 -15.70
CA ARG A 202 -1.17 -12.28 -15.49
C ARG A 202 0.13 -11.78 -16.10
N ASN A 203 0.11 -11.34 -17.35
CA ASN A 203 1.29 -10.80 -18.04
C ASN A 203 1.81 -9.52 -17.36
N CYS A 204 0.91 -8.65 -16.90
CA CYS A 204 1.27 -7.48 -16.10
C CYS A 204 2.04 -7.89 -14.84
N PHE A 205 1.53 -8.86 -14.06
CA PHE A 205 2.20 -9.34 -12.84
C PHE A 205 3.54 -10.01 -13.12
N LEU A 206 3.64 -10.83 -14.17
CA LEU A 206 4.91 -11.45 -14.59
C LEU A 206 5.98 -10.40 -14.96
N SER A 207 5.58 -9.21 -15.40
CA SER A 207 6.50 -8.12 -15.73
C SER A 207 6.99 -7.31 -14.52
N VAL A 208 6.45 -7.57 -13.32
CA VAL A 208 6.78 -6.81 -12.11
C VAL A 208 8.14 -7.22 -11.56
N ALA A 209 9.11 -6.33 -11.69
CA ALA A 209 10.46 -6.53 -11.18
C ALA A 209 10.62 -6.08 -9.72
N ARG A 210 11.49 -6.77 -8.97
CA ARG A 210 11.93 -6.34 -7.63
C ARG A 210 12.67 -5.01 -7.75
N PRO A 211 12.39 -4.02 -6.88
CA PRO A 211 13.14 -2.77 -6.83
C PRO A 211 14.64 -3.03 -6.63
N ASP A 212 15.49 -2.24 -7.29
CA ASP A 212 16.94 -2.19 -7.05
C ASP A 212 17.71 -3.50 -7.35
N SER A 213 17.08 -4.41 -8.11
CA SER A 213 17.60 -5.76 -8.41
C SER A 213 18.08 -5.97 -9.85
N GLY A 214 18.29 -4.88 -10.60
CA GLY A 214 18.67 -4.95 -12.02
C GLY A 214 17.60 -5.56 -12.94
N GLY A 215 16.33 -5.63 -12.49
CA GLY A 215 15.22 -6.19 -13.27
C GLY A 215 14.83 -7.62 -12.91
N SER A 216 15.36 -8.18 -11.81
CA SER A 216 14.95 -9.51 -11.33
C SER A 216 13.45 -9.56 -11.02
N PRO A 217 12.74 -10.67 -11.27
CA PRO A 217 11.32 -10.80 -10.93
C PRO A 217 11.04 -10.58 -9.44
N SER A 218 9.96 -9.87 -9.13
CA SER A 218 9.47 -9.72 -7.75
C SER A 218 8.85 -11.02 -7.22
N LEU A 219 8.67 -11.12 -5.91
CA LEU A 219 7.91 -12.23 -5.32
C LEU A 219 6.49 -12.32 -5.90
N LEU A 220 5.83 -11.18 -6.16
CA LEU A 220 4.54 -11.14 -6.86
C LEU A 220 4.59 -11.86 -8.20
N ALA A 221 5.60 -11.55 -9.03
CA ALA A 221 5.79 -12.16 -10.34
C ALA A 221 6.02 -13.68 -10.22
N ARG A 222 6.88 -14.10 -9.28
CA ARG A 222 7.20 -15.51 -9.07
C ARG A 222 6.02 -16.34 -8.57
N LEU A 223 5.18 -15.79 -7.70
CA LEU A 223 3.95 -16.46 -7.25
C LEU A 223 3.01 -16.78 -8.41
N VAL A 224 2.92 -15.86 -9.38
CA VAL A 224 2.12 -16.03 -10.60
C VAL A 224 2.80 -17.01 -11.57
N GLU A 225 4.11 -16.87 -11.77
CA GLU A 225 4.92 -17.74 -12.63
C GLU A 225 4.78 -19.21 -12.22
N HIS A 226 4.89 -19.49 -10.92
CA HIS A 226 4.77 -20.84 -10.35
C HIS A 226 3.32 -21.32 -10.17
N ASN A 227 2.30 -20.53 -10.56
CA ASN A 227 0.89 -20.88 -10.40
C ASN A 227 0.53 -21.32 -8.97
N VAL A 228 1.06 -20.61 -7.97
CA VAL A 228 0.79 -20.93 -6.57
C VAL A 228 -0.71 -20.86 -6.31
N GLU A 229 -1.29 -21.94 -5.78
CA GLU A 229 -2.70 -21.96 -5.34
C GLU A 229 -2.89 -21.02 -4.16
N VAL A 230 -3.87 -20.11 -4.24
CA VAL A 230 -4.06 -19.04 -3.26
C VAL A 230 -5.45 -19.19 -2.66
N THR A 231 -5.46 -19.45 -1.36
CA THR A 231 -6.69 -19.53 -0.56
C THR A 231 -6.67 -18.48 0.54
N ASP A 232 -7.82 -18.21 1.18
CA ASP A 232 -7.90 -17.29 2.31
C ASP A 232 -7.00 -17.67 3.49
N ARG A 233 -6.56 -18.92 3.56
CA ARG A 233 -5.69 -19.46 4.61
C ARG A 233 -4.21 -19.43 4.24
N LEU A 234 -3.85 -19.05 3.01
CA LEU A 234 -2.45 -18.98 2.62
C LEU A 234 -1.75 -17.84 3.38
N GLU A 235 -0.72 -18.20 4.15
CA GLU A 235 0.12 -17.27 4.88
C GLU A 235 1.36 -16.87 4.07
N LEU A 236 1.80 -15.62 4.22
CA LEU A 236 3.01 -15.07 3.59
C LEU A 236 4.26 -15.89 3.93
N TRP A 237 4.32 -16.42 5.15
CA TRP A 237 5.48 -17.14 5.67
C TRP A 237 5.48 -18.63 5.36
N SER A 238 4.45 -19.12 4.65
CA SER A 238 4.25 -20.54 4.38
C SER A 238 5.37 -21.15 3.54
N PRO A 239 5.62 -22.47 3.66
CA PRO A 239 6.56 -23.18 2.79
C PRO A 239 6.26 -23.01 1.30
N ILE A 240 4.97 -22.92 0.94
CA ILE A 240 4.49 -22.73 -0.44
C ILE A 240 5.00 -21.39 -1.01
N VAL A 241 4.82 -20.29 -0.27
CA VAL A 241 5.30 -18.96 -0.70
C VAL A 241 6.84 -18.94 -0.76
N LYS A 242 7.51 -19.55 0.22
CA LYS A 242 8.98 -19.65 0.24
C LYS A 242 9.55 -20.46 -0.92
N ALA A 243 8.86 -21.51 -1.34
CA ALA A 243 9.28 -22.34 -2.47
C ALA A 243 9.31 -21.51 -3.78
N ALA A 244 8.31 -20.65 -3.99
CA ALA A 244 8.22 -19.77 -5.15
C ALA A 244 9.23 -18.60 -5.12
N ALA A 245 9.69 -18.17 -3.94
CA ALA A 245 10.70 -17.11 -3.82
C ALA A 245 12.08 -17.57 -4.34
N ASP A 246 12.91 -16.65 -4.85
CA ASP A 246 14.33 -16.93 -5.07
C ASP A 246 15.14 -16.85 -3.77
N HIS A 247 16.43 -17.18 -3.83
CA HIS A 247 17.30 -17.16 -2.65
C HIS A 247 17.27 -15.82 -1.91
N ALA A 248 17.37 -14.71 -2.63
CA ALA A 248 17.41 -13.39 -2.01
C ALA A 248 16.06 -12.99 -1.37
N ASP A 249 14.92 -13.35 -1.97
CA ASP A 249 13.62 -13.12 -1.32
C ASP A 249 13.30 -14.13 -0.22
N ARG A 250 13.84 -15.36 -0.23
CA ARG A 250 13.72 -16.30 0.90
C ARG A 250 14.37 -15.75 2.16
N GLU A 251 15.59 -15.24 2.02
CA GLU A 251 16.32 -14.58 3.10
C GLU A 251 15.57 -13.33 3.60
N ALA A 252 15.12 -12.49 2.67
CA ALA A 252 14.35 -11.29 3.01
C ALA A 252 12.99 -11.64 3.66
N LEU A 253 12.32 -12.71 3.24
CA LEU A 253 11.06 -13.16 3.85
C LEU A 253 11.27 -13.63 5.29
N LEU A 254 12.39 -14.31 5.58
CA LEU A 254 12.74 -14.70 6.94
C LEU A 254 12.96 -13.46 7.81
N ARG A 255 13.79 -12.51 7.37
CA ARG A 255 14.01 -11.25 8.09
C ARG A 255 12.74 -10.42 8.22
N ALA A 256 11.87 -10.39 7.20
CA ALA A 256 10.58 -9.72 7.28
C ALA A 256 9.67 -10.35 8.34
N LYS A 257 9.61 -11.69 8.44
CA LYS A 257 8.85 -12.38 9.49
C LYS A 257 9.34 -11.97 10.89
N GLN A 258 10.65 -12.01 11.09
CA GLN A 258 11.30 -11.65 12.36
C GLN A 258 11.12 -10.15 12.69
N ALA A 259 11.20 -9.28 11.68
CA ALA A 259 10.96 -7.85 11.83
C ALA A 259 9.49 -7.54 12.15
N ALA A 260 8.55 -8.30 11.58
CA ALA A 260 7.13 -8.21 11.91
C ALA A 260 6.87 -8.60 13.37
N ALA A 261 7.51 -9.68 13.85
CA ALA A 261 7.44 -10.14 15.23
C ALA A 261 7.99 -9.08 16.21
N LEU A 262 9.19 -8.56 15.96
CA LEU A 262 9.78 -7.50 16.79
C LEU A 262 8.96 -6.20 16.74
N SER A 263 8.38 -5.86 15.59
CA SER A 263 7.47 -4.71 15.47
C SER A 263 6.16 -4.90 16.24
N ALA A 264 5.67 -6.14 16.38
CA ALA A 264 4.50 -6.44 17.22
C ALA A 264 4.82 -6.14 18.68
N ILE A 265 5.92 -6.68 19.21
CA ILE A 265 6.41 -6.37 20.56
C ILE A 265 6.61 -4.87 20.71
N GLY A 266 7.24 -4.24 19.72
CA GLY A 266 7.53 -2.82 19.77
C GLY A 266 6.28 -1.93 19.82
N ARG A 267 5.19 -2.30 19.13
CA ARG A 267 3.89 -1.64 19.26
C ARG A 267 3.25 -1.87 20.62
N GLY A 268 3.38 -3.08 21.18
CA GLY A 268 2.94 -3.40 22.53
C GLY A 268 3.63 -2.52 23.57
N VAL A 269 4.95 -2.34 23.44
CA VAL A 269 5.74 -1.44 24.29
C VAL A 269 5.23 -0.01 24.19
N TYR A 270 4.99 0.51 22.98
CA TYR A 270 4.45 1.87 22.81
C TYR A 270 3.11 2.03 23.53
N ALA A 271 2.17 1.12 23.31
CA ALA A 271 0.85 1.20 23.92
C ALA A 271 0.91 1.09 25.45
N ALA A 272 1.75 0.19 25.98
CA ALA A 272 2.00 0.06 27.41
C ALA A 272 2.64 1.33 28.02
N LEU A 273 3.59 1.96 27.33
CA LEU A 273 4.18 3.24 27.76
C LEU A 273 3.13 4.38 27.79
N VAL A 274 2.20 4.40 26.83
CA VAL A 274 1.10 5.37 26.84
C VAL A 274 0.16 5.16 28.03
N GLU A 275 -0.20 3.90 28.36
CA GLU A 275 -0.97 3.58 29.57
C GLU A 275 -0.23 4.02 30.84
N THR A 276 1.06 3.69 30.96
CA THR A 276 1.89 4.09 32.11
C THR A 276 1.94 5.61 32.30
N LEU A 277 2.13 6.39 31.24
CA LEU A 277 2.13 7.86 31.35
C LEU A 277 0.75 8.42 31.73
N ARG A 278 -0.33 7.83 31.22
CA ARG A 278 -1.68 8.28 31.58
C ARG A 278 -1.93 8.11 33.07
N GLU A 279 -1.59 6.95 33.61
CA GLU A 279 -1.79 6.62 35.01
C GLU A 279 -0.83 7.38 35.92
N GLU A 280 0.47 7.21 35.72
CA GLU A 280 1.50 7.68 36.68
C GLU A 280 1.81 9.17 36.54
N HIS A 281 1.80 9.71 35.31
CA HIS A 281 2.18 11.10 35.06
C HIS A 281 0.98 12.04 34.96
N ASP A 282 -0.12 11.62 34.32
CA ASP A 282 -1.26 12.51 34.10
C ASP A 282 -2.38 12.36 35.14
N GLY A 283 -2.35 11.30 35.95
CA GLY A 283 -3.41 10.95 36.91
C GLY A 283 -4.74 10.63 36.22
N LEU A 284 -4.71 10.19 34.96
CA LEU A 284 -5.90 9.85 34.18
C LEU A 284 -6.26 8.38 34.37
N PRO A 285 -7.56 8.06 34.57
CA PRO A 285 -8.01 6.66 34.55
C PRO A 285 -7.63 5.97 33.23
N THR A 286 -7.06 4.78 33.35
CA THR A 286 -6.69 3.95 32.20
C THR A 286 -6.78 2.48 32.61
N ASP A 287 -7.28 1.65 31.69
CA ASP A 287 -7.23 0.20 31.86
C ASP A 287 -5.79 -0.30 31.64
N GLU A 288 -5.52 -1.54 32.05
CA GLU A 288 -4.24 -2.22 31.85
C GLU A 288 -4.24 -3.14 30.62
N LEU A 289 -5.11 -2.86 29.64
CA LEU A 289 -5.36 -3.73 28.49
C LEU A 289 -4.05 -3.99 27.71
N HIS A 290 -3.32 -2.93 27.38
CA HIS A 290 -2.12 -3.03 26.54
C HIS A 290 -0.90 -3.50 27.33
N ARG A 291 -0.78 -3.12 28.60
CA ARG A 291 0.24 -3.68 29.52
C ARG A 291 0.09 -5.19 29.72
N LYS A 292 -1.15 -5.69 29.85
CA LYS A 292 -1.41 -7.15 29.92
C LYS A 292 -1.11 -7.82 28.59
N ASN A 293 -1.62 -7.28 27.49
CA ASN A 293 -1.39 -7.80 26.14
C ASN A 293 0.10 -7.81 25.74
N LEU A 294 0.92 -6.87 26.24
CA LEU A 294 2.36 -6.87 25.98
C LEU A 294 3.02 -8.19 26.41
N LYS A 295 2.61 -8.77 27.53
CA LYS A 295 3.12 -10.06 27.99
C LYS A 295 2.82 -11.16 26.98
N ASP A 296 1.56 -11.26 26.55
CA ASP A 296 1.12 -12.27 25.57
C ASP A 296 1.83 -12.12 24.22
N VAL A 297 2.06 -10.87 23.79
CA VAL A 297 2.78 -10.55 22.55
C VAL A 297 4.26 -10.92 22.68
N CYS A 298 4.91 -10.65 23.81
CA CYS A 298 6.27 -11.10 24.07
C CYS A 298 6.36 -12.62 24.04
N ASP A 299 5.50 -13.32 24.78
CA ASP A 299 5.50 -14.79 24.86
C ASP A 299 5.32 -15.43 23.47
N LYS A 300 4.44 -14.86 22.64
CA LYS A 300 4.15 -15.36 21.30
C LYS A 300 5.26 -15.09 20.28
N PHE A 301 5.92 -13.94 20.35
CA PHE A 301 6.78 -13.44 19.27
C PHE A 301 8.26 -13.34 19.64
N ALA A 302 8.65 -13.61 20.89
CA ALA A 302 10.02 -13.41 21.36
C ALA A 302 11.05 -14.18 20.52
N ASN A 303 10.80 -15.45 20.21
CA ASN A 303 11.75 -16.28 19.46
C ASN A 303 12.10 -15.68 18.08
N ASP A 304 11.08 -15.32 17.30
CA ASP A 304 11.28 -14.69 16.00
C ASP A 304 11.91 -13.29 16.14
N ALA A 305 11.50 -12.51 17.15
CA ALA A 305 12.02 -11.17 17.37
C ALA A 305 13.50 -11.15 17.79
N LEU A 306 13.93 -12.11 18.62
CA LEU A 306 15.31 -12.26 19.08
C LEU A 306 16.25 -12.75 17.97
N ALA A 307 15.70 -13.52 17.02
CA ALA A 307 16.42 -14.04 15.87
C ALA A 307 16.60 -13.02 14.72
N LEU A 308 15.96 -11.84 14.82
CA LEU A 308 16.09 -10.79 13.81
C LEU A 308 17.54 -10.28 13.73
N ASP A 309 18.13 -10.40 12.55
CA ASP A 309 19.31 -9.64 12.15
C ASP A 309 18.90 -8.23 11.72
N ILE A 310 19.09 -7.26 12.61
CA ILE A 310 18.70 -5.86 12.39
C ILE A 310 19.59 -5.17 11.35
N ASP A 311 20.87 -5.53 11.26
CA ASP A 311 21.77 -4.93 10.27
C ASP A 311 21.45 -5.46 8.87
N GLY A 312 21.06 -6.74 8.79
CA GLY A 312 20.47 -7.38 7.60
C GLY A 312 19.26 -6.63 7.03
N VAL A 313 18.44 -6.00 7.88
CA VAL A 313 17.24 -5.26 7.47
C VAL A 313 17.60 -4.07 6.56
N SER A 314 18.73 -3.41 6.79
CA SER A 314 19.16 -2.27 5.95
C SER A 314 19.50 -2.68 4.51
N PHE A 315 19.89 -3.94 4.29
CA PHE A 315 20.15 -4.46 2.95
C PHE A 315 18.87 -4.79 2.18
N ASP A 316 17.86 -5.32 2.86
CA ASP A 316 16.57 -5.63 2.22
C ASP A 316 15.72 -4.39 1.98
N ALA A 317 15.86 -3.40 2.86
CA ALA A 317 15.01 -2.24 2.98
C ALA A 317 15.84 -0.96 3.17
N THR A 318 16.44 -0.51 2.06
CA THR A 318 17.46 0.55 1.98
C THR A 318 17.02 1.94 2.45
N LEU A 319 15.71 2.17 2.66
CA LEU A 319 15.15 3.50 2.96
C LEU A 319 14.47 3.57 4.33
N ILE A 320 14.90 2.71 5.24
CA ILE A 320 14.45 2.71 6.62
C ILE A 320 15.13 3.85 7.40
N PRO A 321 14.38 4.75 8.07
CA PRO A 321 14.97 5.79 8.90
C PRO A 321 15.81 5.22 10.05
N GLY A 322 17.01 5.76 10.30
CA GLY A 322 17.90 5.28 11.36
C GLY A 322 17.26 5.25 12.76
N GLY A 323 16.35 6.19 13.05
CA GLY A 323 15.61 6.21 14.33
C GLY A 323 14.80 4.94 14.61
N ILE A 324 14.23 4.29 13.58
CA ILE A 324 13.48 3.03 13.81
C ILE A 324 14.42 1.83 14.01
N LEU A 325 15.62 1.85 13.41
CA LEU A 325 16.64 0.82 13.67
C LEU A 325 17.12 0.91 15.12
N GLY A 326 17.27 2.12 15.65
CA GLY A 326 17.56 2.34 17.08
C GLY A 326 16.47 1.75 17.98
N VAL A 327 15.20 2.05 17.70
CA VAL A 327 14.07 1.45 18.43
C VAL A 327 14.12 -0.08 18.39
N LEU A 328 14.30 -0.68 17.20
CA LEU A 328 14.38 -2.14 17.08
C LEU A 328 15.52 -2.73 17.93
N ARG A 329 16.71 -2.11 17.91
CA ARG A 329 17.87 -2.58 18.68
C ARG A 329 17.61 -2.53 20.19
N GLU A 330 17.09 -1.41 20.69
CA GLU A 330 16.79 -1.26 22.10
C GLU A 330 15.68 -2.22 22.55
N THR A 331 14.61 -2.37 21.77
CA THR A 331 13.53 -3.34 22.06
C THR A 331 14.06 -4.77 22.07
N GLN A 332 14.93 -5.13 21.14
CA GLN A 332 15.53 -6.47 21.09
C GLN A 332 16.48 -6.70 22.28
N ALA A 333 17.27 -5.69 22.68
CA ALA A 333 18.15 -5.76 23.85
C ALA A 333 17.34 -5.89 25.16
N TRP A 334 16.27 -5.11 25.30
CA TRP A 334 15.33 -5.21 26.42
C TRP A 334 14.72 -6.61 26.52
N LEU A 335 14.30 -7.18 25.37
CA LEU A 335 13.74 -8.52 25.29
C LEU A 335 14.77 -9.60 25.68
N ARG A 336 16.04 -9.46 25.25
CA ARG A 336 17.14 -10.37 25.63
C ARG A 336 17.40 -10.36 27.14
N ASN A 337 17.36 -9.17 27.75
CA ASN A 337 17.63 -9.00 29.17
C ASN A 337 16.46 -9.42 30.07
N GLN A 338 15.29 -9.75 29.48
CA GLN A 338 14.07 -10.14 30.19
C GLN A 338 13.64 -9.13 31.27
N THR A 339 13.97 -7.86 31.06
CA THR A 339 13.69 -6.79 32.02
C THR A 339 12.19 -6.49 32.03
N LYS A 340 11.54 -6.53 33.20
CA LYS A 340 10.11 -6.19 33.32
C LYS A 340 9.84 -4.68 33.18
N SER A 341 10.81 -3.84 33.52
CA SER A 341 10.65 -2.38 33.47
C SER A 341 10.77 -1.86 32.04
N LEU A 342 9.84 -0.99 31.64
CA LEU A 342 9.83 -0.30 30.35
C LEU A 342 10.61 1.02 30.38
N ASN A 343 11.10 1.46 31.53
CA ASN A 343 11.76 2.77 31.69
C ASN A 343 12.98 2.92 30.77
N GLY A 344 13.75 1.85 30.57
CA GLY A 344 14.89 1.85 29.65
C GLY A 344 14.53 2.03 28.17
N LEU A 345 13.26 1.78 27.80
CA LEU A 345 12.77 1.97 26.43
C LEU A 345 12.07 3.32 26.23
N TYR A 346 11.73 4.04 27.30
CA TYR A 346 10.93 5.26 27.19
C TYR A 346 11.61 6.31 26.30
N ASP A 347 12.90 6.61 26.52
CA ASP A 347 13.58 7.70 25.81
C ASP A 347 13.71 7.43 24.31
N VAL A 348 14.06 6.21 23.91
CA VAL A 348 14.19 5.86 22.48
C VAL A 348 12.84 5.91 21.76
N TYR A 349 11.77 5.47 22.42
CA TYR A 349 10.41 5.52 21.87
C TYR A 349 9.87 6.94 21.79
N GLN A 350 10.05 7.74 22.85
CA GLN A 350 9.63 9.13 22.89
C GLN A 350 10.38 9.96 21.84
N THR A 351 11.68 9.73 21.67
CA THR A 351 12.50 10.39 20.66
C THR A 351 12.01 10.03 19.26
N ALA A 352 11.79 8.74 18.98
CA ALA A 352 11.32 8.28 17.68
C ALA A 352 9.92 8.81 17.33
N GLU A 353 8.99 8.86 18.28
CA GLU A 353 7.66 9.43 18.06
C GLU A 353 7.71 10.95 17.84
N SER A 354 8.42 11.68 18.71
CA SER A 354 8.47 13.15 18.70
C SER A 354 9.09 13.71 17.42
N HIS A 355 10.17 13.10 16.92
CA HIS A 355 10.79 13.47 15.64
C HIS A 355 9.81 13.37 14.46
N ARG A 356 8.85 12.43 14.52
CA ARG A 356 7.90 12.20 13.41
C ARG A 356 6.63 13.02 13.55
N LYS A 357 6.13 13.15 14.78
CA LYS A 357 4.78 13.69 15.05
C LYS A 357 4.79 15.10 15.62
N GLY A 358 5.93 15.58 16.15
CA GLY A 358 6.02 16.87 16.82
C GLY A 358 4.98 17.01 17.92
N ARG A 359 4.13 18.04 17.83
CA ARG A 359 3.04 18.31 18.80
C ARG A 359 1.96 17.21 18.89
N ARG A 360 1.94 16.25 17.95
CA ARG A 360 1.00 15.12 17.97
C ARG A 360 1.56 13.88 18.69
N ALA A 361 2.76 13.95 19.27
CA ALA A 361 3.37 12.86 20.00
C ALA A 361 2.71 12.65 21.37
N ARG A 362 2.49 11.39 21.76
CA ARG A 362 1.87 11.01 23.03
C ARG A 362 2.86 10.71 24.12
N LEU A 363 4.07 10.28 23.81
CA LEU A 363 5.06 9.92 24.81
C LEU A 363 5.80 11.14 25.39
N THR A 364 5.62 12.34 24.84
CA THR A 364 6.19 13.55 25.42
C THR A 364 5.48 13.92 26.72
N LYS A 365 6.21 14.22 27.80
CA LYS A 365 5.66 14.74 29.07
C LYS A 365 5.21 16.21 29.02
N SER A 366 5.08 16.80 27.82
CA SER A 366 4.58 18.17 27.63
C SER A 366 3.07 18.26 27.79
N LEU A 367 2.54 19.48 27.94
CA LEU A 367 1.09 19.73 27.96
C LEU A 367 0.39 19.19 26.70
N ALA A 368 0.98 19.43 25.52
CA ALA A 368 0.46 18.90 24.25
C ALA A 368 0.44 17.36 24.23
N GLY A 369 1.45 16.72 24.82
CA GLY A 369 1.47 15.26 24.96
C GLY A 369 0.36 14.75 25.88
N ARG A 370 0.11 15.43 27.01
CA ARG A 370 -0.99 15.14 27.93
C ARG A 370 -2.35 15.25 27.23
N GLU A 371 -2.59 16.31 26.47
CA GLU A 371 -3.81 16.47 25.67
C GLU A 371 -4.00 15.29 24.71
N LYS A 372 -2.93 14.85 24.02
CA LYS A 372 -3.00 13.70 23.10
C LYS A 372 -3.15 12.34 23.76
N ARG A 373 -2.71 12.20 25.01
CA ARG A 373 -2.99 11.02 25.84
C ARG A 373 -4.42 11.03 26.38
N ALA A 374 -4.99 12.19 26.68
CA ALA A 374 -6.40 12.33 27.08
C ALA A 374 -7.37 11.96 25.94
N GLU A 375 -7.02 12.28 24.69
CA GLU A 375 -7.75 11.86 23.47
C GLU A 375 -7.60 10.36 23.15
N TRP A 376 -6.65 9.66 23.76
CA TRP A 376 -6.42 8.24 23.50
C TRP A 376 -7.52 7.42 24.18
N LEU A 377 -8.01 6.37 23.53
CA LEU A 377 -9.04 5.49 24.06
C LEU A 377 -8.45 4.07 24.05
N PRO A 378 -8.12 3.49 25.22
CA PRO A 378 -7.41 2.20 25.30
C PRO A 378 -8.15 1.07 24.59
N ASP A 379 -9.48 1.01 24.73
CA ASP A 379 -10.41 0.05 24.13
C ASP A 379 -10.53 0.18 22.61
N GLN A 380 -10.33 1.39 22.07
CA GLN A 380 -10.34 1.65 20.63
C GLN A 380 -8.94 1.59 20.00
N HIS A 381 -7.89 1.47 20.80
CA HIS A 381 -6.54 1.25 20.29
C HIS A 381 -6.35 -0.23 20.01
N PRO A 382 -6.01 -0.64 18.78
CA PRO A 382 -5.88 -2.05 18.43
C PRO A 382 -4.75 -2.71 19.23
N LEU A 383 -4.95 -3.97 19.62
CA LEU A 383 -3.90 -4.77 20.23
C LEU A 383 -2.72 -4.93 19.28
N ALA A 384 -1.53 -5.02 19.86
CA ALA A 384 -0.30 -5.11 19.10
C ALA A 384 -0.24 -6.41 18.29
N ALA A 385 0.01 -6.28 16.98
CA ALA A 385 0.06 -7.39 16.04
C ALA A 385 1.24 -7.24 15.06
N PRO A 386 1.70 -8.37 14.46
CA PRO A 386 2.78 -8.34 13.47
C PRO A 386 2.44 -7.53 12.23
N LEU A 387 3.48 -7.01 11.57
CA LEU A 387 3.34 -6.38 10.25
C LEU A 387 2.91 -7.41 9.21
N HIS A 388 1.88 -7.08 8.44
CA HIS A 388 1.29 -7.96 7.43
C HIS A 388 1.80 -7.72 6.00
N TYR A 389 2.61 -6.68 5.77
CA TYR A 389 3.22 -6.35 4.47
C TYR A 389 2.26 -6.36 3.26
N ARG A 390 1.01 -5.90 3.46
CA ARG A 390 -0.08 -5.89 2.46
C ARG A 390 -0.54 -7.28 2.01
N TRP A 391 -0.09 -8.35 2.67
CA TRP A 391 -0.37 -9.72 2.22
C TRP A 391 -1.85 -10.03 2.05
N GLY A 392 -2.72 -9.59 2.97
CA GLY A 392 -4.17 -9.79 2.83
C GLY A 392 -4.73 -9.20 1.53
N ASN A 393 -4.30 -7.99 1.16
CA ASN A 393 -4.68 -7.36 -0.10
C ASN A 393 -4.09 -8.11 -1.30
N VAL A 394 -2.80 -8.45 -1.25
CA VAL A 394 -2.11 -9.19 -2.32
C VAL A 394 -2.78 -10.54 -2.57
N ARG A 395 -3.10 -11.25 -1.50
CA ARG A 395 -3.79 -12.54 -1.53
C ARG A 395 -5.14 -12.42 -2.21
N GLN A 396 -5.94 -11.41 -1.87
CA GLN A 396 -7.21 -11.14 -2.55
C GLN A 396 -7.03 -10.86 -4.05
N LEU A 397 -5.99 -10.09 -4.43
CA LEU A 397 -5.70 -9.81 -5.83
C LEU A 397 -5.27 -11.07 -6.60
N LEU A 398 -4.46 -11.94 -5.97
CA LEU A 398 -4.06 -13.22 -6.56
C LEU A 398 -5.25 -14.19 -6.68
N MET A 399 -6.15 -14.21 -5.69
CA MET A 399 -7.40 -14.98 -5.76
C MET A 399 -8.31 -14.49 -6.89
N ASP A 400 -8.43 -13.17 -7.09
CA ASP A 400 -9.19 -12.62 -8.22
C ASP A 400 -8.61 -13.05 -9.58
N LEU A 401 -7.28 -13.23 -9.66
CA LEU A 401 -6.58 -13.66 -10.87
C LEU A 401 -6.77 -15.16 -11.17
N GLN A 402 -6.96 -15.99 -10.16
CA GLN A 402 -7.08 -17.43 -10.32
C GLN A 402 -8.33 -17.82 -11.09
N GLU A 403 -8.26 -18.95 -11.80
CA GLU A 403 -9.44 -19.55 -12.41
C GLU A 403 -10.35 -20.02 -11.29
N THR A 404 -11.57 -19.50 -11.24
CA THR A 404 -12.61 -20.12 -10.43
C THR A 404 -12.82 -21.50 -11.05
N PRO A 405 -12.76 -22.59 -10.26
CA PRO A 405 -13.01 -23.93 -10.77
C PRO A 405 -14.39 -24.08 -11.42
#